data_AF-A0A0F9FHU7-F1
#
_entry.id   AF-A0A0F9FHU7-F1
#
_cell.length_a   1.000
_cell.length_b   1.000
_cell.length_c   1.000
_cell.angle_alpha   90.00
_cell.angle_beta   90.00
_cell.angle_gamma   90.00
#
_symmetry.space_group_name_H-M   'P 1'
#
loop_
_entity.id
_entity.type
_entity.pdbx_description
1 polymer ?
#
loop_
_entity_poly.entity_id
_entity_poly.type
_entity_poly.pdbx_seq_one_letter_code
_entity_poly.pdbx_strand_id
1 'polypeptide(L)'
;MALTLVTAPIIEPVDINEIKQHLRLDTGTSTIEDAILTDFIIAARDTCEKFQNRAYIDQTWDLVLDDWPGGDIITIPRPPLGSVTSITYYATGGTAATMT
;
A
#
# COMPACT_ATOMS: atom_id res chain seq x y z
N MET A 1 15.36 3.59 7.07
CA MET A 1 14.29 2.79 6.43
C MET A 1 13.24 3.73 5.86
N ALA A 2 13.12 3.80 4.54
CA ALA A 2 12.08 4.55 3.85
C ALA A 2 11.19 3.56 3.08
N LEU A 3 9.87 3.74 3.16
CA LEU A 3 8.90 2.93 2.44
C LEU A 3 8.13 3.86 1.49
N THR A 4 8.27 3.63 0.19
CA THR A 4 7.66 4.46 -0.86
C THR A 4 6.67 3.64 -1.67
N LEU A 5 5.47 4.18 -1.86
CA LEU A 5 4.43 3.53 -2.66
C LEU A 5 4.76 3.70 -4.14
N VAL A 6 4.93 2.59 -4.86
CA VAL A 6 5.19 2.59 -6.30
C VAL A 6 3.86 2.51 -7.06
N THR A 7 3.04 1.53 -6.67
CA THR A 7 1.74 1.28 -7.31
C THR A 7 0.69 1.17 -6.23
N ALA A 8 -0.26 2.11 -6.24
CA ALA A 8 -1.44 2.07 -5.37
C ALA A 8 -2.33 0.86 -5.70
N PRO A 9 -3.14 0.38 -4.73
CA PRO A 9 -4.09 -0.69 -5.00
C PRO A 9 -5.07 -0.31 -6.13
N ILE A 10 -5.31 -1.25 -7.04
CA ILE A 10 -6.19 -1.06 -8.20
C ILE A 10 -7.67 -1.08 -7.79
N ILE A 11 -7.97 -1.75 -6.68
CA ILE A 11 -9.30 -1.95 -6.14
C ILE A 11 -9.29 -1.42 -4.70
N GLU A 12 -10.44 -0.93 -4.23
CA GLU A 12 -10.66 -0.56 -2.84
C GLU A 12 -11.35 -1.69 -2.06
N PRO A 13 -11.09 -1.83 -0.75
CA PRO A 13 -11.62 -2.93 0.04
C PRO A 13 -13.13 -2.85 0.28
N VAL A 14 -13.75 -1.70 0.02
CA VAL A 14 -15.18 -1.46 0.20
C VAL A 14 -15.73 -0.77 -1.05
N ASP A 15 -16.89 -1.22 -1.52
CA ASP A 15 -17.56 -0.63 -2.67
C ASP A 15 -18.31 0.66 -2.28
N ILE A 16 -18.41 1.61 -3.22
CA ILE A 16 -19.13 2.87 -3.00
C ILE A 16 -20.61 2.60 -2.67
N ASN A 17 -21.23 1.58 -3.28
CA ASN A 17 -22.63 1.25 -3.02
C ASN A 17 -22.82 0.69 -1.61
N GLU A 18 -21.87 -0.10 -1.10
CA GLU A 18 -21.90 -0.59 0.29
C GLU A 18 -21.84 0.58 1.29
N ILE A 19 -21.03 1.59 1.00
CA ILE A 19 -20.93 2.78 1.85
C ILE A 19 -22.17 3.66 1.75
N LYS A 20 -22.74 3.84 0.55
CA LYS A 20 -24.03 4.54 0.39
C LYS A 20 -25.12 3.88 1.23
N GLN A 21 -25.20 2.54 1.19
CA GLN A 21 -26.13 1.79 2.03
C GLN A 21 -25.83 1.97 3.52
N HIS A 22 -24.56 1.93 3.92
CA HIS A 22 -24.14 2.13 5.32
C HIS A 22 -24.53 3.53 5.84
N LEU A 23 -24.32 4.56 5.02
CA LEU A 23 -24.64 5.96 5.34
C LEU A 23 -26.12 6.32 5.10
N ARG A 24 -26.92 5.38 4.56
CA ARG A 24 -28.33 5.56 4.18
C ARG A 24 -28.53 6.71 3.18
N LEU A 25 -27.59 6.85 2.26
CA LEU A 25 -27.68 7.78 1.13
C LEU A 25 -28.52 7.15 0.02
N ASP A 26 -29.25 7.99 -0.73
CA ASP A 26 -29.96 7.50 -1.91
C ASP A 26 -28.93 7.02 -2.95
N THR A 27 -29.20 5.87 -3.55
CA THR A 27 -28.38 5.29 -4.62
C THR A 27 -28.49 6.08 -5.94
N GLY A 28 -29.40 7.06 -6.01
CA GLY A 28 -29.64 7.89 -7.19
C GLY A 28 -28.56 8.96 -7.45
N THR A 29 -27.86 8.80 -8.58
CA THR A 29 -27.31 9.85 -9.50
C THR A 29 -26.51 11.05 -8.96
N SER A 30 -26.14 11.11 -7.68
CA SER A 30 -25.31 12.21 -7.17
C SER A 30 -23.82 11.95 -7.40
N THR A 31 -23.33 12.24 -8.61
CA THR A 31 -21.95 11.91 -9.03
C THR A 31 -20.85 12.67 -8.29
N ILE A 32 -21.18 13.81 -7.66
CA ILE A 32 -20.21 14.61 -6.87
C ILE A 32 -19.97 13.97 -5.51
N GLU A 33 -21.01 13.44 -4.86
CA GLU A 33 -20.89 12.75 -3.58
C GLU A 33 -20.09 11.46 -3.72
N ASP A 34 -20.21 10.79 -4.87
CA ASP A 34 -19.45 9.58 -5.19
C ASP A 34 -17.93 9.81 -5.23
N ALA A 35 -17.51 10.95 -5.77
CA ALA A 35 -16.10 11.33 -5.77
C ALA A 35 -15.58 11.56 -4.35
N ILE A 36 -16.34 12.29 -3.52
CA ILE A 36 -15.96 12.55 -2.11
C ILE A 36 -15.93 11.25 -1.31
N LEU A 37 -16.91 10.38 -1.50
CA LEU A 37 -16.95 9.06 -0.85
C LEU A 37 -15.75 8.22 -1.26
N THR A 38 -15.37 8.26 -2.54
CA THR A 38 -14.15 7.56 -3.03
C THR A 38 -12.90 8.07 -2.31
N ASP A 39 -12.74 9.38 -2.18
CA ASP A 39 -11.59 9.96 -1.46
C ASP A 39 -11.57 9.54 0.02
N PHE A 40 -12.75 9.47 0.66
CA PHE A 40 -12.86 8.99 2.04
C PHE A 40 -12.52 7.51 2.18
N ILE A 41 -12.87 6.66 1.21
CA ILE A 41 -12.48 5.24 1.19
C ILE A 41 -10.95 5.12 1.15
N ILE A 42 -10.31 5.87 0.26
CA ILE A 42 -8.85 5.85 0.10
C ILE A 42 -8.17 6.28 1.41
N ALA A 43 -8.62 7.38 2.01
CA ALA A 43 -8.08 7.89 3.27
C ALA A 43 -8.33 6.95 4.45
N ALA A 44 -9.50 6.33 4.52
CA ALA A 44 -9.85 5.35 5.53
C ALA A 44 -8.96 4.11 5.41
N ARG A 45 -8.80 3.56 4.20
CA ARG A 45 -7.89 2.45 3.93
C ARG A 45 -6.48 2.78 4.42
N ASP A 46 -5.92 3.90 4.00
CA ASP A 46 -4.54 4.27 4.38
C ASP A 46 -4.38 4.38 5.90
N THR A 47 -5.37 4.95 6.60
CA THR A 47 -5.38 5.05 8.06
C THR A 47 -5.45 3.66 8.72
N CYS A 48 -6.33 2.79 8.26
CA CYS A 48 -6.49 1.44 8.79
C CYS A 48 -5.26 0.56 8.52
N GLU A 49 -4.68 0.63 7.32
CA GLU A 49 -3.46 -0.08 6.96
C GLU A 49 -2.25 0.40 7.78
N LYS A 50 -2.13 1.71 8.02
CA LYS A 50 -1.10 2.27 8.91
C LYS A 50 -1.29 1.79 10.35
N PHE A 51 -2.53 1.76 10.85
CA PHE A 51 -2.83 1.34 12.22
C PHE A 51 -2.53 -0.14 12.45
N GLN A 52 -2.94 -1.01 11.51
CA GLN A 52 -2.73 -2.46 11.62
C GLN A 52 -1.37 -2.91 11.11
N ASN A 53 -0.61 -2.00 10.46
CA ASN A 53 0.63 -2.29 9.74
C ASN A 53 0.44 -3.48 8.79
N ARG A 54 -0.60 -3.43 7.95
CA ARG A 54 -1.03 -4.52 7.07
C ARG A 54 -1.44 -3.94 5.71
N ALA A 55 -1.18 -4.66 4.62
CA ALA A 55 -1.76 -4.37 3.33
C ALA A 55 -3.09 -5.13 3.18
N TYR A 56 -4.17 -4.45 2.79
CA TYR A 56 -5.48 -5.09 2.59
C TYR A 56 -5.66 -5.59 1.16
N ILE A 57 -5.11 -4.85 0.20
CA ILE A 57 -5.14 -5.16 -1.23
C ILE A 57 -3.72 -5.13 -1.76
N ASP A 58 -3.47 -5.88 -2.83
CA ASP A 58 -2.17 -5.93 -3.50
C ASP A 58 -1.70 -4.53 -3.92
N GLN A 59 -0.49 -4.20 -3.50
CA GLN A 59 0.18 -2.93 -3.75
C GLN A 59 1.68 -3.16 -3.84
N THR A 60 2.35 -2.31 -4.62
CA THR A 60 3.79 -2.40 -4.81
C THR A 60 4.48 -1.29 -4.02
N TRP A 61 5.41 -1.70 -3.16
CA TRP A 61 6.20 -0.81 -2.32
C TRP A 61 7.68 -1.04 -2.54
N ASP A 62 8.43 0.06 -2.52
CA ASP A 62 9.88 0.03 -2.44
C ASP A 62 10.30 0.28 -0.99
N LEU A 63 11.05 -0.67 -0.44
CA LEU A 63 11.69 -0.55 0.87
C LEU A 63 13.17 -0.25 0.68
N VAL A 64 13.59 0.94 1.11
CA VAL A 64 15.00 1.36 1.10
C VAL A 64 15.58 1.26 2.50
N LEU A 65 16.69 0.53 2.60
CA LEU A 65 17.50 0.37 3.81
C LEU A 65 18.82 1.11 3.62
N ASP A 66 19.21 1.90 4.61
CA ASP A 66 20.44 2.69 4.56
C ASP A 66 21.70 1.84 4.74
N ASP A 67 21.56 0.67 5.37
CA ASP A 67 22.61 -0.32 5.58
C ASP A 67 22.00 -1.74 5.58
N TRP A 68 22.85 -2.74 5.41
CA TRP A 68 22.44 -4.14 5.57
C TRP A 68 21.96 -4.40 7.00
N PRO A 69 20.90 -5.20 7.19
CA PRO A 69 20.49 -5.59 8.53
C PRO A 69 21.62 -6.38 9.20
N GLY A 70 21.84 -6.15 10.49
CA GLY A 70 22.86 -6.87 11.26
C GLY A 70 22.57 -8.36 11.50
N GLY A 71 21.56 -8.94 10.86
CA GLY A 71 21.20 -10.36 10.95
C GLY A 71 20.71 -10.92 9.62
N ASP A 72 20.43 -12.23 9.58
CA ASP A 72 20.15 -12.97 8.35
C ASP A 72 18.71 -12.78 7.80
N ILE A 73 17.93 -11.86 8.37
CA ILE A 73 16.51 -11.66 8.05
C ILE A 73 16.22 -10.17 7.82
N ILE A 74 15.54 -9.88 6.71
CA ILE A 74 14.96 -8.57 6.44
C ILE A 74 13.48 -8.60 6.82
N THR A 75 13.10 -7.85 7.86
CA THR A 75 11.69 -7.71 8.25
C THR A 75 10.99 -6.72 7.32
N ILE A 76 10.00 -7.21 6.57
CA ILE A 76 9.23 -6.40 5.64
C ILE A 76 7.97 -5.87 6.35
N PRO A 77 7.71 -4.55 6.32
CA PRO A 77 6.48 -3.98 6.87
C PRO A 77 5.26 -4.37 6.02
N ARG A 78 4.05 -4.28 6.59
CA ARG A 78 2.77 -4.56 5.89
C ARG A 78 2.61 -5.99 5.34
N PRO A 79 2.59 -7.05 6.17
CA PRO A 79 2.19 -8.40 5.73
C PRO A 79 0.76 -8.45 5.16
N PRO A 80 0.37 -9.51 4.43
CA PRO A 80 1.22 -10.58 3.91
C PRO A 80 2.03 -10.12 2.68
N LEU A 81 3.27 -10.59 2.56
CA LEU A 81 4.07 -10.36 1.34
C LEU A 81 3.56 -11.28 0.22
N GLY A 82 3.16 -10.70 -0.91
CA GLY A 82 2.77 -11.46 -2.10
C GLY A 82 3.97 -11.98 -2.89
N SER A 83 4.85 -11.07 -3.33
CA SER A 83 6.05 -11.39 -4.11
C SER A 83 7.10 -10.29 -4.00
N VAL A 84 8.36 -10.63 -4.29
CA VAL A 84 9.46 -9.66 -4.45
C VAL A 84 9.79 -9.54 -5.93
N THR A 85 9.72 -8.33 -6.47
CA THR A 85 9.98 -8.07 -7.90
C THR A 85 11.47 -7.99 -8.21
N SER A 86 12.23 -7.31 -7.35
CA SER A 86 13.67 -7.18 -7.47
C SER A 86 14.28 -6.69 -6.16
N ILE A 87 15.53 -7.03 -5.91
CA ILE A 87 16.34 -6.53 -4.80
C ILE A 87 17.56 -5.84 -5.42
N THR A 88 17.72 -4.54 -5.16
CA THR A 88 18.93 -3.80 -5.56
C THR A 88 19.75 -3.49 -4.32
N TYR A 89 21.04 -3.83 -4.35
CA TYR A 89 21.98 -3.52 -3.28
C TYR A 89 23.24 -2.86 -3.83
N TYR A 90 23.90 -2.07 -2.98
CA TYR A 90 25.14 -1.39 -3.33
C TYR A 90 26.32 -2.10 -2.66
N ALA A 91 27.30 -2.51 -3.45
CA ALA A 91 28.55 -3.09 -2.95
C ALA A 91 29.55 -2.00 -2.53
N THR A 92 30.63 -2.41 -1.85
CA THR A 92 31.75 -1.53 -1.47
C THR A 92 32.25 -0.77 -2.70
N GLY A 93 32.10 0.56 -2.72
CA GLY A 93 32.42 1.41 -3.88
C GLY A 93 31.21 1.97 -4.63
N GLY A 94 29.98 1.76 -4.15
CA GLY A 94 28.77 2.38 -4.70
C GLY A 94 28.27 1.76 -6.01
N THR A 95 28.77 0.57 -6.36
CA THR A 95 28.29 -0.16 -7.53
C THR A 95 26.98 -0.86 -7.18
N ALA A 96 25.91 -0.56 -7.92
CA ALA A 96 24.62 -1.22 -7.79
C ALA A 96 24.65 -2.61 -8.43
N ALA A 97 24.14 -3.60 -7.72
CA ALA A 97 23.84 -4.93 -8.23
C ALA A 97 22.35 -5.22 -7.97
N THR A 98 21.69 -5.84 -8.96
CA THR A 98 20.27 -6.19 -8.87
C THR A 98 20.11 -7.69 -8.96
N MET A 99 19.31 -8.26 -8.05
CA MET A 99 18.83 -9.63 -8.09
C MET A 99 17.34 -9.62 -8.38
N THR A 100 16.89 -10.46 -9.30
CA THR A 100 15.49 -10.66 -9.69
C THR A 100 15.03 -12.04 -9.27
#